data_AF-F2U308-F1
#
_entry.id   AF-F2U308-F1
#
_cell.length_a   1.000
_cell.length_b   1.000
_cell.length_c   1.000
_cell.angle_alpha   90.00
_cell.angle_beta   90.00
_cell.angle_gamma   90.00
#
_symmetry.space_group_name_H-M   'P 1'
#
loop_
_entity.id
_entity.type
_entity.pdbx_description
1 polymer ?
#
loop_
_entity_poly.entity_id
_entity_poly.type
_entity_poly.pdbx_seq_one_letter_code
_entity_poly.pdbx_strand_id
1 'polypeptide(L)'
;MKAQSVLALAVLVALAAIVATSVYRHEGQQGQATTTFSGTAGKPQQQQQQQQQQQQQQGEPTKKPIPNLSIKAKLVQDDNAPGVDQKSKESEPKADEWKPVVPQPDEDGITSLTGPAPERLSMWDPVAINYTRKLRLDDSGRLYEMRTMSMDPPVFEIEDFLTDEECESIINMAVDGGLQKSDFTYLDGSNYDERDKDTANLTPEEADKIFRYSDQTWLRHDASAHLQAMYERVRRLALLPDRVAQQMEPLQVVKYREFGHYETHYDSEDEHQGPCCIDPYARERGMSTGVSALNRPLEQRCRLCRFMTILYYLVDTEEGGGTVFPMADTTEEEYQQWHLSGGPDKFKQTRTCSPGLAVPPKKRKAVMWYNHHVRDGYLGPRHKK
;
A
#
# COMPACT_ATOMS: atom_id res chain seq x y z
N MET A 1 -32.15 -14.92 21.19
CA MET A 1 -30.94 -15.75 21.46
C MET A 1 -30.02 -15.63 20.25
N LYS A 2 -28.82 -15.09 20.50
CA LYS A 2 -27.58 -15.13 19.69
C LYS A 2 -27.66 -14.86 18.17
N ALA A 3 -27.52 -13.59 17.82
CA ALA A 3 -26.70 -13.18 16.68
C ALA A 3 -25.44 -12.49 17.22
N GLN A 4 -24.52 -13.28 17.77
CA GLN A 4 -23.12 -12.89 17.86
C GLN A 4 -22.46 -13.45 16.60
N SER A 5 -22.56 -12.70 15.50
CA SER A 5 -21.76 -12.99 14.31
C SER A 5 -20.44 -12.24 14.45
N VAL A 6 -19.42 -13.05 14.66
CA VAL A 6 -17.99 -12.74 14.72
C VAL A 6 -17.59 -11.86 13.52
N LEU A 7 -17.19 -10.62 13.78
CA LEU A 7 -16.35 -9.83 12.88
C LEU A 7 -15.04 -9.48 13.62
N ALA A 8 -14.17 -10.48 13.71
CA ALA A 8 -12.74 -10.30 13.98
C ALA A 8 -12.05 -10.27 12.61
N LEU A 9 -11.57 -9.09 12.20
CA LEU A 9 -10.16 -8.69 12.26
C LEU A 9 -9.29 -9.36 11.19
N ALA A 10 -9.23 -8.71 10.05
CA ALA A 10 -8.03 -8.68 9.22
C ALA A 10 -7.79 -7.22 8.85
N VAL A 11 -6.76 -6.62 9.42
CA VAL A 11 -6.35 -5.26 9.10
C VAL A 11 -4.88 -5.31 8.71
N LEU A 12 -4.61 -5.01 7.45
CA LEU A 12 -3.26 -5.02 6.91
C LEU A 12 -2.60 -3.67 7.17
N VAL A 13 -1.30 -3.69 7.42
CA VAL A 13 -0.47 -2.50 7.25
C VAL A 13 0.44 -2.78 6.08
N ALA A 14 0.32 -1.97 5.04
CA ALA A 14 1.24 -2.04 3.92
C ALA A 14 2.56 -1.41 4.37
N LEU A 15 3.63 -2.20 4.30
CA LEU A 15 4.99 -1.70 4.49
C LEU A 15 5.68 -1.79 3.14
N ALA A 16 5.94 -0.64 2.54
CA ALA A 16 6.64 -0.54 1.27
C ALA A 16 7.97 0.19 1.48
N ALA A 17 9.06 -0.35 0.94
CA ALA A 17 10.37 0.29 0.96
C ALA A 17 10.80 0.55 -0.48
N ILE A 18 11.07 1.81 -0.81
CA ILE A 18 11.40 2.26 -2.15
C ILE A 18 12.92 2.36 -2.32
N VAL A 19 13.42 1.70 -3.36
CA VAL A 19 14.74 1.88 -3.96
C VAL A 19 14.51 2.52 -5.34
N ALA A 20 15.02 3.72 -5.59
CA ALA A 20 14.93 4.35 -6.91
C ALA A 20 16.33 4.73 -7.40
N THR A 21 16.62 4.52 -8.69
CA THR A 21 17.85 4.98 -9.34
C THR A 21 17.55 6.15 -10.30
N SER A 22 18.25 7.28 -10.13
CA SER A 22 18.29 8.49 -11.01
C SER A 22 18.75 8.14 -12.46
N VAL A 23 18.57 8.88 -13.58
CA VAL A 23 18.59 10.34 -13.89
C VAL A 23 17.94 10.61 -15.28
N TYR A 24 17.38 11.80 -15.59
CA TYR A 24 17.98 12.75 -16.57
C TYR A 24 17.35 14.16 -16.58
N ARG A 25 18.25 15.14 -16.51
CA ARG A 25 18.05 16.60 -16.61
C ARG A 25 17.91 17.04 -18.07
N HIS A 26 16.79 17.66 -18.44
CA HIS A 26 16.61 18.19 -19.79
C HIS A 26 17.35 19.52 -19.98
N GLU A 27 18.66 19.49 -20.21
CA GLU A 27 19.38 20.63 -20.80
C GLU A 27 20.36 20.14 -21.89
N GLY A 28 20.13 20.62 -23.11
CA GLY A 28 20.94 20.27 -24.26
C GLY A 28 22.31 20.92 -24.21
N GLN A 29 23.37 20.12 -24.34
CA GLN A 29 24.47 20.35 -25.28
C GLN A 29 25.47 19.18 -25.24
N GLN A 30 26.14 19.01 -26.38
CA GLN A 30 26.99 17.90 -26.76
C GLN A 30 28.21 17.71 -25.82
N GLY A 31 28.53 16.46 -25.50
CA GLY A 31 29.82 16.07 -24.92
C GLY A 31 29.94 14.55 -24.74
N GLN A 32 30.75 13.89 -25.57
CA GLN A 32 31.07 12.47 -25.47
C GLN A 32 32.01 12.18 -24.30
N ALA A 33 31.77 11.10 -23.56
CA ALA A 33 32.82 10.29 -22.95
C ALA A 33 32.33 8.86 -22.67
N THR A 34 32.94 7.89 -23.34
CA THR A 34 32.79 6.44 -23.16
C THR A 34 33.57 5.95 -21.95
N THR A 35 33.00 5.03 -21.16
CA THR A 35 33.81 4.08 -20.37
C THR A 35 33.16 2.70 -20.34
N THR A 36 33.90 1.70 -20.81
CA THR A 36 33.56 0.28 -20.85
C THR A 36 33.98 -0.42 -19.56
N PHE A 37 33.20 -1.40 -19.10
CA PHE A 37 33.70 -2.44 -18.19
C PHE A 37 33.24 -3.83 -18.64
N SER A 38 34.23 -4.67 -18.94
CA SER A 38 34.13 -6.09 -19.26
C SER A 38 34.25 -6.94 -17.98
N GLY A 39 33.40 -7.94 -17.81
CA GLY A 39 33.51 -8.93 -16.74
C GLY A 39 32.83 -10.23 -17.13
N THR A 40 33.61 -11.31 -17.08
CA THR A 40 33.45 -12.60 -17.77
C THR A 40 32.52 -13.60 -17.09
N ALA A 41 31.92 -14.46 -17.92
CA ALA A 41 31.05 -15.57 -17.58
C ALA A 41 31.74 -16.72 -16.80
N GLY A 42 30.97 -17.37 -15.92
CA GLY A 42 31.26 -18.69 -15.36
C GLY A 42 30.04 -19.30 -14.67
N LYS A 43 29.43 -20.34 -15.28
CA LYS A 43 28.49 -21.28 -14.63
C LYS A 43 29.28 -22.45 -14.01
N PRO A 44 28.68 -23.30 -13.13
CA PRO A 44 27.85 -24.41 -13.62
C PRO A 44 26.49 -24.56 -12.90
N GLN A 45 25.42 -24.55 -13.70
CA GLN A 45 24.13 -25.17 -13.41
C GLN A 45 24.26 -26.68 -13.60
N GLN A 46 24.03 -27.51 -12.57
CA GLN A 46 23.65 -28.91 -12.80
C GLN A 46 22.97 -29.66 -11.65
N GLN A 47 22.53 -29.01 -10.55
CA GLN A 47 21.86 -29.73 -9.45
C GLN A 47 20.39 -29.36 -9.18
N GLN A 48 19.77 -28.46 -9.96
CA GLN A 48 18.36 -28.08 -9.72
C GLN A 48 17.35 -28.60 -10.75
N GLN A 49 17.77 -29.34 -11.78
CA GLN A 49 16.85 -29.92 -12.78
C GLN A 49 16.13 -31.19 -12.32
N GLN A 50 16.47 -31.79 -11.17
CA GLN A 50 15.82 -33.03 -10.71
C GLN A 50 14.61 -32.81 -9.79
N GLN A 51 14.33 -31.60 -9.30
CA GLN A 51 13.15 -31.34 -8.44
C GLN A 51 11.91 -30.86 -9.21
N GLN A 52 12.02 -30.42 -10.46
CA GLN A 52 10.88 -29.98 -11.27
C GLN A 52 10.14 -31.10 -12.02
N GLN A 53 10.69 -32.31 -12.12
CA GLN A 53 10.06 -33.41 -12.87
C GLN A 53 9.07 -34.27 -12.07
N GLN A 54 8.90 -34.04 -10.76
CA GLN A 54 7.96 -34.83 -9.93
C GLN A 54 6.58 -34.20 -9.71
N GLN A 55 6.27 -33.02 -10.28
CA GLN A 55 4.94 -32.39 -10.17
C GLN A 55 4.09 -32.46 -11.45
N GLN A 56 4.55 -33.12 -12.51
CA GLN A 56 3.81 -33.25 -13.79
C GLN A 56 3.05 -34.56 -13.98
N GLN A 57 2.64 -35.24 -12.91
CA GLN A 57 1.73 -36.38 -13.01
C GLN A 57 0.55 -36.24 -12.07
N GLN A 58 -0.48 -35.50 -12.51
CA GLN A 58 -1.89 -35.76 -12.17
C GLN A 58 -2.85 -34.92 -13.05
N GLY A 59 -3.44 -35.58 -14.05
CA GLY A 59 -4.80 -35.40 -14.59
C GLY A 59 -5.24 -34.04 -15.15
N GLU A 60 -5.26 -33.91 -16.48
CA GLU A 60 -6.04 -32.90 -17.21
C GLU A 60 -7.57 -33.14 -17.09
N PRO A 61 -8.40 -32.09 -16.91
CA PRO A 61 -9.77 -32.10 -17.36
C PRO A 61 -9.94 -31.29 -18.65
N THR A 62 -10.67 -31.89 -19.58
CA THR A 62 -10.96 -31.44 -20.94
C THR A 62 -11.70 -30.09 -21.01
N LYS A 63 -11.18 -29.16 -21.82
CA LYS A 63 -11.82 -27.87 -22.14
C LYS A 63 -13.03 -28.06 -23.06
N LYS A 64 -14.21 -27.59 -22.66
CA LYS A 64 -15.30 -27.21 -23.59
C LYS A 64 -15.42 -25.69 -23.63
N PRO A 65 -15.67 -25.07 -24.79
CA PRO A 65 -15.69 -23.62 -24.93
C PRO A 65 -16.97 -23.02 -24.34
N ILE A 66 -16.82 -21.95 -23.54
CA ILE A 66 -17.93 -21.13 -23.01
C ILE A 66 -18.29 -20.07 -24.08
N PRO A 67 -19.57 -19.90 -24.45
CA PRO A 67 -19.97 -18.93 -25.47
C PRO A 67 -19.96 -17.49 -24.94
N ASN A 68 -19.61 -16.55 -25.83
CA ASN A 68 -19.63 -15.10 -25.62
C ASN A 68 -21.02 -14.61 -25.17
N LEU A 69 -21.11 -14.02 -23.97
CA LEU A 69 -22.29 -13.34 -23.47
C LEU A 69 -22.07 -11.82 -23.55
N SER A 70 -22.68 -11.20 -24.56
CA SER A 70 -22.86 -9.75 -24.64
C SER A 70 -24.08 -9.38 -23.80
N ILE A 71 -23.88 -8.70 -22.67
CA ILE A 71 -24.98 -8.22 -21.82
C ILE A 71 -25.17 -6.72 -22.06
N LYS A 72 -26.22 -6.35 -22.79
CA LYS A 72 -26.80 -5.00 -22.77
C LYS A 72 -27.67 -4.88 -21.52
N ALA A 73 -27.27 -4.05 -20.57
CA ALA A 73 -28.10 -3.71 -19.42
C ALA A 73 -29.30 -2.86 -19.88
N LYS A 74 -30.52 -3.37 -19.70
CA LYS A 74 -31.75 -2.58 -19.74
C LYS A 74 -32.06 -2.13 -18.30
N LEU A 75 -32.14 -0.82 -18.10
CA LEU A 75 -32.76 -0.21 -16.93
C LEU A 75 -34.24 -0.61 -16.89
N VAL A 76 -34.68 -1.19 -15.78
CA VAL A 76 -36.09 -1.35 -15.42
C VAL A 76 -36.30 -0.56 -14.13
N GLN A 77 -37.11 0.48 -14.22
CA GLN A 77 -37.70 1.16 -13.07
C GLN A 77 -38.86 0.29 -12.57
N ASP A 78 -38.86 -0.07 -11.29
CA ASP A 78 -40.02 -0.67 -10.63
C ASP A 78 -40.46 0.27 -9.50
N ASP A 79 -41.53 1.01 -9.79
CA ASP A 79 -42.33 1.75 -8.82
C ASP A 79 -43.35 0.78 -8.22
N ASN A 80 -43.15 0.31 -6.99
CA ASN A 80 -44.21 -0.06 -6.04
C ASN A 80 -43.67 -0.47 -4.67
N ALA A 81 -43.83 0.40 -3.68
CA ALA A 81 -43.59 0.13 -2.27
C ALA A 81 -44.93 -0.14 -1.55
N PRO A 82 -45.02 -1.13 -0.65
CA PRO A 82 -46.04 -1.16 0.38
C PRO A 82 -45.50 -0.54 1.69
N GLY A 83 -46.32 0.33 2.29
CA GLY A 83 -46.01 1.06 3.51
C GLY A 83 -45.85 0.18 4.74
N VAL A 84 -44.88 0.54 5.60
CA VAL A 84 -44.65 -0.08 6.91
C VAL A 84 -44.89 0.96 8.00
N ASP A 85 -45.77 0.60 8.92
CA ASP A 85 -46.26 1.37 10.06
C ASP A 85 -45.14 1.91 10.96
N GLN A 86 -45.29 3.19 11.33
CA GLN A 86 -44.54 3.84 12.38
C GLN A 86 -45.06 3.38 13.76
N LYS A 87 -44.24 2.68 14.55
CA LYS A 87 -44.41 2.62 16.02
C LYS A 87 -43.09 2.38 16.75
N SER A 88 -42.93 3.19 17.81
CA SER A 88 -41.95 3.18 18.92
C SER A 88 -40.46 3.33 18.57
N LYS A 89 -40.00 4.59 18.61
CA LYS A 89 -38.63 4.95 18.99
C LYS A 89 -38.44 4.63 20.47
N GLU A 90 -37.94 3.45 20.79
CA GLU A 90 -37.11 3.29 21.99
C GLU A 90 -35.72 3.84 21.65
N SER A 91 -35.28 4.84 22.40
CA SER A 91 -33.96 5.42 22.27
C SER A 91 -32.91 4.36 22.57
N GLU A 92 -32.17 3.95 21.55
CA GLU A 92 -30.93 3.19 21.73
C GLU A 92 -30.02 3.92 22.73
N PRO A 93 -29.39 3.22 23.68
CA PRO A 93 -28.44 3.83 24.59
C PRO A 93 -27.29 4.41 23.75
N LYS A 94 -26.99 5.70 23.94
CA LYS A 94 -25.84 6.35 23.31
C LYS A 94 -24.60 5.55 23.68
N ALA A 95 -23.99 4.90 22.69
CA ALA A 95 -22.69 4.26 22.86
C ALA A 95 -21.72 5.32 23.41
N ASP A 96 -21.03 5.01 24.50
CA ASP A 96 -19.93 5.84 24.99
C ASP A 96 -18.97 6.08 23.81
N GLU A 97 -18.84 7.34 23.41
CA GLU A 97 -18.02 7.77 22.29
C GLU A 97 -16.58 7.31 22.52
N TRP A 98 -16.14 6.29 21.80
CA TRP A 98 -14.78 5.79 21.90
C TRP A 98 -13.82 6.89 21.42
N LYS A 99 -12.92 7.33 22.31
CA LYS A 99 -11.88 8.31 21.97
C LYS A 99 -10.54 7.58 21.79
N PRO A 100 -9.78 7.87 20.72
CA PRO A 100 -8.47 7.28 20.52
C PRO A 100 -7.55 7.64 21.70
N VAL A 101 -6.95 6.62 22.32
CA VAL A 101 -5.99 6.80 23.42
C VAL A 101 -4.59 6.87 22.84
N VAL A 102 -4.16 8.07 22.45
CA VAL A 102 -2.75 8.34 22.22
C VAL A 102 -2.11 8.75 23.55
N PRO A 103 -0.98 8.16 23.97
CA PRO A 103 -0.27 8.61 25.16
C PRO A 103 0.03 10.10 25.09
N GLN A 104 -0.28 10.81 26.18
CA GLN A 104 0.03 12.23 26.26
C GLN A 104 1.54 12.43 26.41
N PRO A 105 2.10 13.52 25.86
CA PRO A 105 3.51 13.83 26.06
C PRO A 105 3.82 14.06 27.55
N ASP A 106 5.05 13.74 27.95
CA ASP A 106 5.58 14.05 29.28
C ASP A 106 5.92 15.54 29.45
N GLU A 107 6.51 15.92 30.59
CA GLU A 107 6.90 17.30 30.90
C GLU A 107 7.91 17.88 29.90
N ASP A 108 8.68 17.02 29.23
CA ASP A 108 9.67 17.38 28.19
C ASP A 108 9.04 17.45 26.78
N GLY A 109 7.73 17.21 26.66
CA GLY A 109 7.02 17.20 25.38
C GLY A 109 7.24 15.91 24.57
N ILE A 110 7.68 14.82 25.21
CA ILE A 110 7.99 13.54 24.55
C ILE A 110 6.84 12.56 24.75
N THR A 111 6.29 12.03 23.66
CA THR A 111 5.33 10.93 23.71
C THR A 111 6.08 9.60 23.69
N SER A 112 6.09 8.90 24.83
CA SER A 112 6.70 7.56 24.93
C SER A 112 5.70 6.45 24.58
N LEU A 113 6.06 5.60 23.61
CA LEU A 113 5.26 4.47 23.12
C LEU A 113 5.89 3.12 23.48
N THR A 114 6.66 3.06 24.56
CA THR A 114 7.27 1.81 25.07
C THR A 114 6.33 0.98 25.94
N GLY A 115 5.13 1.50 26.24
CA GLY A 115 4.09 0.83 27.01
C GLY A 115 3.35 -0.29 26.26
N PRO A 116 2.30 -0.86 26.88
CA PRO A 116 1.48 -1.90 26.25
C PRO A 116 0.75 -1.36 25.01
N ALA A 117 0.48 -2.27 24.06
CA ALA A 117 -0.30 -1.96 22.87
C ALA A 117 -1.74 -1.55 23.22
N PRO A 118 -2.37 -0.68 22.41
CA PRO A 118 -3.78 -0.35 22.60
C PRO A 118 -4.66 -1.56 22.26
N GLU A 119 -5.84 -1.67 22.88
CA GLU A 119 -6.77 -2.77 22.59
C GLU A 119 -7.52 -2.60 21.25
N ARG A 120 -7.65 -1.34 20.81
CA ARG A 120 -8.44 -0.93 19.65
C ARG A 120 -7.61 -0.08 18.70
N LEU A 121 -8.01 -0.07 17.42
CA LEU A 121 -7.34 0.74 16.40
C LEU A 121 -7.49 2.21 16.74
N SER A 122 -6.44 2.99 16.52
CA SER A 122 -6.45 4.44 16.66
C SER A 122 -5.68 5.10 15.55
N MET A 123 -6.05 6.36 15.27
CA MET A 123 -5.30 7.23 14.37
C MET A 123 -4.59 8.30 15.17
N TRP A 124 -3.39 8.69 14.71
CA TRP A 124 -2.77 9.92 15.17
C TRP A 124 -3.65 11.12 14.80
N ASP A 125 -3.87 12.01 15.76
CA ASP A 125 -4.44 13.32 15.48
C ASP A 125 -3.41 14.13 14.67
N PRO A 126 -3.70 14.58 13.44
CA PRO A 126 -2.78 15.40 12.67
C PRO A 126 -2.54 16.79 13.28
N VAL A 127 -3.45 17.29 14.12
CA VAL A 127 -3.40 18.61 14.79
C VAL A 127 -3.43 19.80 13.81
N ALA A 128 -2.34 20.00 13.06
CA ALA A 128 -2.22 21.00 12.01
C ALA A 128 -1.06 20.64 11.07
N ILE A 129 -1.09 21.12 9.83
CA ILE A 129 0.05 21.00 8.91
C ILE A 129 1.29 21.64 9.56
N ASN A 130 2.43 20.96 9.43
CA ASN A 130 3.72 21.26 10.08
C ASN A 130 3.76 21.10 11.61
N TYR A 131 2.67 20.66 12.25
CA TYR A 131 2.73 20.27 13.66
C TYR A 131 3.72 19.12 13.83
N THR A 132 4.58 19.25 14.83
CA THR A 132 5.71 18.36 15.06
C THR A 132 5.66 17.82 16.47
N ARG A 133 5.86 16.50 16.63
CA ARG A 133 5.88 15.82 17.93
C ARG A 133 7.08 14.91 18.08
N LYS A 134 7.62 14.85 19.30
CA LYS A 134 8.74 13.99 19.65
C LYS A 134 8.24 12.65 20.16
N LEU A 135 8.75 11.57 19.60
CA LEU A 135 8.36 10.21 19.91
C LEU A 135 9.55 9.41 20.45
N ARG A 136 9.28 8.54 21.42
CA ARG A 136 10.19 7.47 21.83
C ARG A 136 9.55 6.13 21.48
N LEU A 137 10.14 5.40 20.55
CA LEU A 137 9.58 4.17 19.98
C LEU A 137 10.25 2.89 20.47
N ASP A 138 11.32 3.00 21.25
CA ASP A 138 12.03 1.87 21.82
C ASP A 138 12.84 2.29 23.06
N ASP A 139 13.43 1.29 23.70
CA ASP A 139 14.22 1.47 24.92
C ASP A 139 15.66 1.94 24.64
N SER A 140 16.04 2.17 23.37
CA SER A 140 17.39 2.67 23.02
C SER A 140 17.60 4.12 23.45
N GLY A 141 16.51 4.85 23.72
CA GLY A 141 16.54 6.28 24.01
C GLY A 141 16.59 7.17 22.78
N ARG A 142 16.59 6.59 21.56
CA ARG A 142 16.47 7.34 20.31
C ARG A 142 15.14 8.08 20.26
N LEU A 143 15.23 9.37 19.94
CA LEU A 143 14.07 10.23 19.74
C LEU A 143 13.80 10.37 18.24
N TYR A 144 12.53 10.34 17.90
CA TYR A 144 12.01 10.54 16.55
C TYR A 144 11.18 11.80 16.52
N GLU A 145 11.20 12.49 15.39
CA GLU A 145 10.38 13.66 15.16
C GLU A 145 9.37 13.35 14.05
N MET A 146 8.08 13.37 14.39
CA MET A 146 7.00 13.14 13.44
C MET A 146 6.31 14.45 13.12
N ARG A 147 6.30 14.81 11.83
CA ARG A 147 5.71 16.04 11.32
C ARG A 147 4.46 15.75 10.49
N THR A 148 3.38 16.48 10.75
CA THR A 148 2.14 16.41 9.96
C THR A 148 2.34 17.10 8.61
N MET A 149 2.08 16.36 7.53
CA MET A 149 2.21 16.83 6.15
C MET A 149 0.87 17.15 5.49
N SER A 150 -0.21 16.47 5.92
CA SER A 150 -1.56 16.69 5.43
C SER A 150 -2.59 16.33 6.51
N MET A 151 -3.78 16.94 6.44
CA MET A 151 -4.91 16.69 7.34
C MET A 151 -5.91 15.69 6.75
N ASP A 152 -6.16 15.72 5.44
CA ASP A 152 -7.10 14.85 4.73
C ASP A 152 -6.52 14.30 3.41
N PRO A 153 -6.07 13.03 3.35
CA PRO A 153 -5.93 12.11 4.48
C PRO A 153 -4.81 12.56 5.44
N PRO A 154 -4.81 12.13 6.72
CA PRO A 154 -3.68 12.40 7.59
C PRO A 154 -2.40 11.74 7.05
N VAL A 155 -1.40 12.56 6.72
CA VAL A 155 -0.07 12.12 6.26
C VAL A 155 0.98 12.66 7.22
N PHE A 156 1.93 11.82 7.59
CA PHE A 156 3.02 12.14 8.49
C PHE A 156 4.36 11.77 7.86
N GLU A 157 5.38 12.60 8.06
CA GLU A 157 6.75 12.22 7.76
C GLU A 157 7.57 12.07 9.04
N ILE A 158 8.57 11.19 8.99
CA ILE A 158 9.52 10.95 10.05
C ILE A 158 10.90 10.84 9.41
N GLU A 159 11.67 11.91 9.54
CA GLU A 159 13.06 11.95 9.11
C GLU A 159 13.89 11.00 9.98
N ASP A 160 14.95 10.43 9.41
CA ASP A 160 15.85 9.53 10.13
C ASP A 160 15.09 8.45 10.91
N PHE A 161 14.08 7.82 10.30
CA PHE A 161 13.37 6.71 10.93
C PHE A 161 14.21 5.43 10.91
N LEU A 162 14.83 5.15 9.76
CA LEU A 162 15.80 4.08 9.61
C LEU A 162 17.23 4.57 9.93
N THR A 163 18.11 3.62 10.20
CA THR A 163 19.56 3.81 10.19
C THR A 163 20.13 3.49 8.81
N ASP A 164 21.37 3.88 8.54
CA ASP A 164 22.04 3.52 7.30
C ASP A 164 22.23 2.01 7.17
N GLU A 165 22.57 1.35 8.28
CA GLU A 165 22.75 -0.10 8.38
C GLU A 165 21.45 -0.86 8.10
N GLU A 166 20.31 -0.35 8.57
CA GLU A 166 19.00 -0.92 8.26
C GLU A 166 18.66 -0.77 6.78
N CYS A 167 18.91 0.40 6.18
CA CYS A 167 18.69 0.62 4.75
C CYS A 167 19.54 -0.35 3.92
N GLU A 168 20.84 -0.47 4.20
CA GLU A 168 21.75 -1.36 3.50
C GLU A 168 21.36 -2.83 3.69
N SER A 169 21.02 -3.23 4.91
CA SER A 169 20.57 -4.58 5.20
C SER A 169 19.32 -4.96 4.39
N ILE A 170 18.33 -4.06 4.32
CA ILE A 170 17.09 -4.27 3.54
C ILE A 170 17.42 -4.40 2.04
N ILE A 171 18.24 -3.50 1.50
CA ILE A 171 18.63 -3.53 0.08
C ILE A 171 19.36 -4.84 -0.26
N ASN A 172 20.35 -5.23 0.55
CA ASN A 172 21.13 -6.44 0.30
C ASN A 172 20.25 -7.68 0.33
N MET A 173 19.39 -7.83 1.34
CA MET A 173 18.45 -8.95 1.40
C MET A 173 17.48 -8.97 0.21
N ALA A 174 17.02 -7.81 -0.25
CA ALA A 174 16.13 -7.73 -1.41
C ALA A 174 16.84 -8.13 -2.72
N VAL A 175 18.09 -7.70 -2.91
CA VAL A 175 18.91 -8.08 -4.05
C VAL A 175 19.24 -9.57 -4.04
N ASP A 176 19.68 -10.09 -2.90
CA ASP A 176 20.04 -11.50 -2.72
C ASP A 176 18.84 -12.43 -2.89
N GLY A 177 17.66 -12.01 -2.42
CA GLY A 177 16.40 -12.74 -2.60
C GLY A 177 15.88 -12.72 -4.04
N GLY A 178 16.40 -11.82 -4.88
CA GLY A 178 15.97 -11.64 -6.27
C GLY A 178 14.66 -10.87 -6.38
N LEU A 179 14.70 -9.69 -6.99
CA LEU A 179 13.50 -8.92 -7.31
C LEU A 179 12.81 -9.45 -8.56
N GLN A 180 11.49 -9.49 -8.54
CA GLN A 180 10.64 -9.88 -9.66
C GLN A 180 9.86 -8.68 -10.16
N LYS A 181 9.47 -8.68 -11.43
CA LYS A 181 8.62 -7.60 -11.97
C LYS A 181 7.32 -7.52 -11.16
N SER A 182 6.92 -6.31 -10.81
CA SER A 182 5.62 -6.08 -10.18
C SER A 182 4.49 -6.41 -11.15
N ASP A 183 3.29 -6.70 -10.64
CA ASP A 183 2.11 -6.96 -11.48
C ASP A 183 1.90 -5.77 -12.44
N PHE A 184 2.12 -6.06 -13.72
CA PHE A 184 2.16 -5.10 -14.80
C PHE A 184 0.79 -5.08 -15.46
N THR A 185 0.04 -3.99 -15.29
CA THR A 185 -1.23 -3.80 -15.99
C THR A 185 -1.11 -2.51 -16.81
N TYR A 186 -1.39 -2.55 -18.11
CA TYR A 186 -1.59 -1.28 -18.84
C TYR A 186 -2.87 -0.62 -18.34
N LEU A 187 -2.92 0.71 -18.43
CA LEU A 187 -4.05 1.49 -17.92
C LEU A 187 -5.40 1.16 -18.58
N ASP A 188 -5.39 0.67 -19.81
CA ASP A 188 -6.57 0.21 -20.53
C ASP A 188 -6.97 -1.24 -20.20
N GLY A 189 -6.23 -1.90 -19.29
CA GLY A 189 -6.46 -3.28 -18.89
C GLY A 189 -6.20 -4.31 -20.00
N SER A 190 -5.61 -3.90 -21.12
CA SER A 190 -5.54 -4.69 -22.36
C SER A 190 -4.66 -5.94 -22.30
N ASN A 191 -3.95 -6.18 -21.19
CA ASN A 191 -2.73 -6.98 -21.27
C ASN A 191 -2.51 -8.05 -20.20
N TYR A 192 -3.55 -8.81 -19.90
CA TYR A 192 -3.38 -10.07 -19.16
C TYR A 192 -2.41 -11.06 -19.86
N ASP A 193 -2.22 -10.92 -21.18
CA ASP A 193 -1.49 -11.85 -22.03
C ASP A 193 0.00 -11.49 -22.25
N GLU A 194 0.45 -10.24 -22.07
CA GLU A 194 1.88 -9.88 -22.12
C GLU A 194 2.51 -9.64 -20.74
N ARG A 195 2.00 -10.26 -19.67
CA ARG A 195 2.60 -10.20 -18.32
C ARG A 195 4.08 -10.61 -18.29
N ASP A 196 4.48 -11.47 -19.22
CA ASP A 196 5.86 -11.99 -19.34
C ASP A 196 6.74 -11.15 -20.28
N LYS A 197 6.24 -10.03 -20.82
CA LYS A 197 7.01 -9.20 -21.75
C LYS A 197 8.27 -8.69 -21.07
N ASP A 198 9.37 -8.68 -21.82
CA ASP A 198 10.56 -8.01 -21.34
C ASP A 198 10.35 -6.49 -21.35
N THR A 199 10.62 -5.87 -20.21
CA THR A 199 10.38 -4.45 -19.91
C THR A 199 11.67 -3.82 -19.42
N ALA A 200 12.81 -4.51 -19.53
CA ALA A 200 14.08 -4.01 -19.02
C ALA A 200 14.55 -2.73 -19.74
N ASN A 201 14.14 -2.51 -20.99
CA ASN A 201 14.61 -1.43 -21.86
C ASN A 201 13.45 -0.77 -22.63
N LEU A 202 12.45 -0.28 -21.92
CA LEU A 202 11.34 0.45 -22.54
C LEU A 202 11.74 1.88 -22.89
N THR A 203 11.22 2.42 -24.00
CA THR A 203 11.30 3.87 -24.24
C THR A 203 10.44 4.62 -23.22
N PRO A 204 10.64 5.93 -23.01
CA PRO A 204 9.78 6.73 -22.12
C PRO A 204 8.29 6.60 -22.47
N GLU A 205 7.94 6.59 -23.77
CA GLU A 205 6.56 6.49 -24.25
C GLU A 205 5.95 5.09 -24.05
N GLU A 206 6.77 4.04 -24.08
CA GLU A 206 6.35 2.68 -23.75
C GLU A 206 6.17 2.51 -22.25
N ALA A 207 7.13 3.04 -21.46
CA ALA A 207 7.08 3.03 -20.02
C ALA A 207 5.81 3.73 -19.54
N ASP A 208 5.49 4.90 -20.11
CA ASP A 208 4.33 5.71 -19.76
C ASP A 208 2.99 4.96 -19.86
N LYS A 209 2.86 3.91 -20.65
CA LYS A 209 1.58 3.19 -20.79
C LYS A 209 1.28 2.23 -19.62
N ILE A 210 2.23 2.05 -18.72
CA ILE A 210 2.20 1.04 -17.67
C ILE A 210 1.66 1.64 -16.38
N PHE A 211 0.71 0.97 -15.73
CA PHE A 211 0.18 1.44 -14.45
C PHE A 211 1.21 1.36 -13.31
N ARG A 212 1.99 0.27 -13.28
CA ARG A 212 3.04 0.03 -12.29
C ARG A 212 4.28 -0.52 -12.97
N TYR A 213 5.33 0.29 -13.04
CA TYR A 213 6.61 -0.07 -13.64
C TYR A 213 7.71 -0.09 -12.57
N SER A 214 7.87 -1.25 -11.93
CA SER A 214 8.85 -1.50 -10.87
C SER A 214 9.15 -3.00 -10.72
N ASP A 215 10.28 -3.32 -10.10
CA ASP A 215 10.55 -4.65 -9.57
C ASP A 215 10.25 -4.69 -8.07
N GLN A 216 9.94 -5.85 -7.51
CA GLN A 216 9.61 -6.01 -6.11
C GLN A 216 10.04 -7.37 -5.55
N THR A 217 10.22 -7.41 -4.23
CA THR A 217 10.32 -8.65 -3.45
C THR A 217 9.70 -8.42 -2.07
N TRP A 218 9.58 -9.48 -1.28
CA TRP A 218 8.96 -9.44 0.04
C TRP A 218 9.91 -10.04 1.08
N LEU A 219 10.16 -9.30 2.15
CA LEU A 219 11.03 -9.71 3.26
C LEU A 219 10.19 -9.93 4.52
N ARG A 220 10.40 -11.06 5.19
CA ARG A 220 9.74 -11.32 6.47
C ARG A 220 10.32 -10.42 7.56
N HIS A 221 9.49 -9.99 8.50
CA HIS A 221 9.93 -9.14 9.63
C HIS A 221 10.97 -9.81 10.54
N ASP A 222 11.01 -11.14 10.58
CA ASP A 222 11.95 -11.93 11.38
C ASP A 222 13.20 -12.39 10.59
N ALA A 223 13.38 -11.94 9.34
CA ALA A 223 14.49 -12.39 8.49
C ALA A 223 15.86 -11.86 8.94
N SER A 224 15.90 -10.76 9.71
CA SER A 224 17.14 -10.24 10.30
C SER A 224 16.83 -9.47 11.59
N ALA A 225 17.85 -9.27 12.45
CA ALA A 225 17.72 -8.45 13.65
C ALA A 225 17.30 -7.00 13.33
N HIS A 226 17.78 -6.45 12.20
CA HIS A 226 17.38 -5.12 11.71
C HIS A 226 15.90 -5.06 11.37
N LEU A 227 15.37 -6.05 10.63
CA LEU A 227 13.94 -6.10 10.29
C LEU A 227 13.06 -6.34 11.52
N GLN A 228 13.53 -7.15 12.47
CA GLN A 228 12.79 -7.40 13.71
C GLN A 228 12.73 -6.14 14.57
N ALA A 229 13.83 -5.41 14.73
CA ALA A 229 13.86 -4.14 15.44
C ALA A 229 12.97 -3.09 14.76
N MET A 230 13.03 -3.00 13.43
CA MET A 230 12.15 -2.14 12.64
C MET A 230 10.67 -2.48 12.85
N TYR A 231 10.30 -3.76 12.81
CA TYR A 231 8.92 -4.21 13.06
C TYR A 231 8.38 -3.76 14.42
N GLU A 232 9.17 -3.90 15.49
CA GLU A 232 8.75 -3.45 16.83
C GLU A 232 8.60 -1.93 16.92
N ARG A 233 9.49 -1.15 16.29
CA ARG A 233 9.35 0.31 16.22
C ARG A 233 8.08 0.71 15.46
N VAL A 234 7.83 0.05 14.34
CA VAL A 234 6.66 0.30 13.48
C VAL A 234 5.36 -0.03 14.21
N ARG A 235 5.32 -1.16 14.92
CA ARG A 235 4.16 -1.57 15.72
C ARG A 235 3.76 -0.50 16.74
N ARG A 236 4.76 0.10 17.41
CA ARG A 236 4.56 1.16 18.40
C ARG A 236 4.18 2.49 17.75
N LEU A 237 4.88 2.89 16.68
CA LEU A 237 4.55 4.08 15.91
C LEU A 237 3.10 4.05 15.41
N ALA A 238 2.68 2.91 14.88
CA ALA A 238 1.37 2.72 14.29
C ALA A 238 0.23 2.56 15.32
N LEU A 239 0.55 2.49 16.62
CA LEU A 239 -0.42 2.29 17.71
C LEU A 239 -1.33 1.08 17.42
N LEU A 240 -0.74 -0.03 16.98
CA LEU A 240 -1.53 -1.20 16.58
C LEU A 240 -1.80 -2.11 17.78
N PRO A 241 -3.05 -2.60 17.93
CA PRO A 241 -3.33 -3.73 18.78
C PRO A 241 -2.50 -4.94 18.37
N ASP A 242 -2.01 -5.73 19.32
CA ASP A 242 -1.16 -6.90 19.05
C ASP A 242 -1.78 -7.86 18.03
N ARG A 243 -3.09 -8.07 18.12
CA ARG A 243 -3.89 -8.90 17.19
C ARG A 243 -3.87 -8.39 15.74
N VAL A 244 -3.69 -7.08 15.53
CA VAL A 244 -3.57 -6.47 14.20
C VAL A 244 -2.11 -6.45 13.76
N ALA A 245 -1.18 -6.16 14.68
CA ALA A 245 0.25 -6.14 14.38
C ALA A 245 0.76 -7.49 13.84
N GLN A 246 0.20 -8.61 14.29
CA GLN A 246 0.50 -9.95 13.77
C GLN A 246 0.03 -10.18 12.33
N GLN A 247 -0.82 -9.30 11.80
CA GLN A 247 -1.37 -9.35 10.45
C GLN A 247 -0.71 -8.33 9.51
N MET A 248 0.41 -7.71 9.91
CA MET A 248 1.19 -6.87 9.02
C MET A 248 1.67 -7.70 7.81
N GLU A 249 1.56 -7.12 6.62
CA GLU A 249 2.14 -7.75 5.43
C GLU A 249 3.66 -7.77 5.57
N PRO A 250 4.36 -8.80 5.02
CA PRO A 250 5.81 -8.76 4.94
C PRO A 250 6.29 -7.44 4.31
N LEU A 251 7.52 -7.02 4.59
CA LEU A 251 8.05 -5.78 4.02
C LEU A 251 8.20 -5.94 2.50
N GLN A 252 7.40 -5.19 1.73
CA GLN A 252 7.55 -5.12 0.28
C GLN A 252 8.71 -4.20 -0.06
N VAL A 253 9.77 -4.71 -0.67
CA VAL A 253 10.87 -3.89 -1.18
C VAL A 253 10.68 -3.70 -2.67
N VAL A 254 10.56 -2.45 -3.10
CA VAL A 254 10.25 -2.05 -4.48
C VAL A 254 11.43 -1.30 -5.08
N LYS A 255 11.86 -1.70 -6.27
CA LYS A 255 12.89 -1.02 -7.06
C LYS A 255 12.29 -0.36 -8.28
N TYR A 256 12.42 0.96 -8.36
CA TYR A 256 12.16 1.74 -9.56
C TYR A 256 13.46 1.94 -10.32
N ARG A 257 13.44 1.55 -11.60
CA ARG A 257 14.51 1.85 -12.55
C ARG A 257 14.25 3.21 -13.19
N GLU A 258 15.08 3.60 -14.14
CA GLU A 258 14.82 4.75 -15.01
C GLU A 258 13.42 4.64 -15.65
N PHE A 259 12.68 5.74 -15.66
CA PHE A 259 11.25 5.84 -16.02
C PHE A 259 10.28 5.00 -15.16
N GLY A 260 10.77 4.30 -14.13
CA GLY A 260 9.96 3.55 -13.20
C GLY A 260 8.98 4.47 -12.47
N HIS A 261 7.72 4.05 -12.40
CA HIS A 261 6.67 4.80 -11.73
C HIS A 261 5.58 3.86 -11.23
N TYR A 262 4.70 4.42 -10.40
CA TYR A 262 3.47 3.79 -10.00
C TYR A 262 2.40 4.86 -10.06
N GLU A 263 1.41 4.68 -10.93
CA GLU A 263 0.30 5.61 -11.07
C GLU A 263 -0.49 5.74 -9.77
N THR A 264 -1.12 6.89 -9.59
CA THR A 264 -1.95 7.17 -8.41
C THR A 264 -3.02 6.08 -8.23
N HIS A 265 -3.08 5.52 -7.03
CA HIS A 265 -3.96 4.41 -6.67
C HIS A 265 -4.32 4.46 -5.19
N TYR A 266 -5.28 3.63 -4.78
CA TYR A 266 -5.56 3.36 -3.38
C TYR A 266 -4.87 2.07 -2.96
N ASP A 267 -4.32 2.06 -1.75
CA ASP A 267 -3.74 0.84 -1.18
C ASP A 267 -4.79 -0.18 -0.76
N SER A 268 -6.02 0.27 -0.47
CA SER A 268 -7.16 -0.60 -0.16
C SER A 268 -8.16 -0.68 -1.29
N GLU A 269 -8.78 -1.86 -1.42
CA GLU A 269 -9.92 -2.09 -2.30
C GLU A 269 -11.19 -1.41 -1.77
N ASP A 270 -12.11 -1.10 -2.68
CA ASP A 270 -13.36 -0.41 -2.37
C ASP A 270 -14.34 -1.29 -1.58
N GLU A 271 -15.15 -0.69 -0.72
CA GLU A 271 -16.16 -1.38 0.12
C GLU A 271 -17.14 -2.22 -0.70
N HIS A 272 -17.50 -1.77 -1.90
CA HIS A 272 -18.42 -2.50 -2.77
C HIS A 272 -17.82 -3.80 -3.33
N GLN A 273 -16.51 -4.03 -3.17
CA GLN A 273 -15.85 -5.26 -3.66
C GLN A 273 -16.06 -6.46 -2.74
N GLY A 274 -16.40 -6.26 -1.45
CA GLY A 274 -16.70 -7.36 -0.54
C GLY A 274 -16.82 -6.94 0.92
N PRO A 275 -17.64 -7.65 1.73
CA PRO A 275 -17.91 -7.30 3.13
C PRO A 275 -16.77 -7.64 4.10
N CYS A 276 -15.86 -8.56 3.76
CA CYS A 276 -14.76 -8.97 4.63
C CYS A 276 -13.40 -8.49 4.15
N CYS A 277 -12.45 -8.41 5.08
CA CYS A 277 -11.06 -8.09 4.80
C CYS A 277 -10.21 -9.36 4.75
N ILE A 278 -9.24 -9.42 3.83
CA ILE A 278 -8.25 -10.50 3.80
C ILE A 278 -7.11 -10.24 4.79
N ASP A 279 -6.58 -11.31 5.41
CA ASP A 279 -5.29 -11.28 6.12
C ASP A 279 -4.13 -11.68 5.18
N PRO A 280 -2.85 -11.46 5.56
CA PRO A 280 -1.71 -11.68 4.67
C PRO A 280 -1.61 -13.12 4.15
N TYR A 281 -2.14 -14.09 4.90
CA TYR A 281 -2.07 -15.52 4.60
C TYR A 281 -3.34 -16.04 3.90
N ALA A 282 -4.26 -15.15 3.52
CA ALA A 282 -5.49 -15.51 2.82
C ALA A 282 -5.23 -16.23 1.49
N ARG A 283 -4.15 -15.86 0.78
CA ARG A 283 -3.74 -16.52 -0.47
C ARG A 283 -3.39 -18.00 -0.26
N GLU A 284 -2.75 -18.35 0.85
CA GLU A 284 -2.41 -19.75 1.18
C GLU A 284 -3.66 -20.61 1.39
N ARG A 285 -4.76 -20.00 1.80
CA ARG A 285 -6.09 -20.63 1.96
C ARG A 285 -6.94 -20.58 0.67
N GLY A 286 -6.36 -20.19 -0.46
CA GLY A 286 -7.06 -20.09 -1.74
C GLY A 286 -8.09 -18.96 -1.80
N MET A 287 -7.97 -17.94 -0.95
CA MET A 287 -8.74 -16.71 -1.08
C MET A 287 -8.04 -15.77 -2.06
N SER A 288 -8.82 -15.04 -2.85
CA SER A 288 -8.30 -14.14 -3.87
C SER A 288 -9.05 -12.80 -3.82
N THR A 289 -8.35 -11.73 -4.19
CA THR A 289 -8.86 -10.35 -4.25
C THR A 289 -8.89 -9.85 -5.71
N GLY A 290 -9.27 -8.60 -5.93
CA GLY A 290 -9.31 -7.97 -7.24
C GLY A 290 -10.31 -8.62 -8.19
N VAL A 291 -10.00 -8.60 -9.48
CA VAL A 291 -10.87 -9.14 -10.55
C VAL A 291 -11.18 -10.62 -10.33
N SER A 292 -10.22 -11.38 -9.79
CA SER A 292 -10.39 -12.81 -9.53
C SER A 292 -11.49 -13.11 -8.51
N ALA A 293 -11.74 -12.19 -7.57
CA ALA A 293 -12.79 -12.32 -6.55
C ALA A 293 -14.20 -12.15 -7.13
N LEU A 294 -14.34 -11.48 -8.29
CA LEU A 294 -15.64 -11.21 -8.92
C LEU A 294 -16.39 -12.48 -9.33
N ASN A 295 -15.68 -13.61 -9.45
CA ASN A 295 -16.28 -14.91 -9.73
C ASN A 295 -17.05 -15.51 -8.54
N ARG A 296 -16.95 -14.92 -7.33
CA ARG A 296 -17.69 -15.37 -6.13
C ARG A 296 -18.92 -14.48 -5.88
N PRO A 297 -19.97 -14.98 -5.21
CA PRO A 297 -21.07 -14.14 -4.71
C PRO A 297 -20.55 -13.02 -3.80
N LEU A 298 -21.15 -11.83 -3.83
CA LEU A 298 -20.66 -10.63 -3.14
C LEU A 298 -20.46 -10.87 -1.64
N GLU A 299 -21.41 -11.56 -1.01
CA GLU A 299 -21.39 -11.93 0.40
C GLU A 299 -20.25 -12.88 0.79
N GLN A 300 -19.59 -13.51 -0.18
CA GLN A 300 -18.44 -14.40 0.00
C GLN A 300 -17.11 -13.78 -0.46
N ARG A 301 -17.14 -12.53 -0.93
CA ARG A 301 -15.91 -11.82 -1.34
C ARG A 301 -15.25 -11.21 -0.13
N CYS A 302 -13.95 -11.43 0.00
CA CYS A 302 -13.11 -10.57 0.82
C CYS A 302 -12.28 -9.68 -0.07
N ARG A 303 -11.91 -8.53 0.46
CA ARG A 303 -11.16 -7.49 -0.23
C ARG A 303 -9.89 -7.13 0.54
N LEU A 304 -8.98 -6.46 -0.13
CA LEU A 304 -7.76 -5.92 0.47
C LEU A 304 -8.10 -4.71 1.36
N CYS A 305 -7.84 -4.83 2.66
CA CYS A 305 -8.08 -3.78 3.65
C CYS A 305 -6.78 -3.41 4.37
N ARG A 306 -6.05 -2.46 3.83
CA ARG A 306 -4.87 -1.89 4.47
C ARG A 306 -5.28 -0.69 5.28
N PHE A 307 -5.32 -0.78 6.61
CA PHE A 307 -5.70 0.35 7.45
C PHE A 307 -4.79 1.57 7.25
N MET A 308 -3.49 1.31 7.13
CA MET A 308 -2.48 2.33 6.96
C MET A 308 -1.35 1.80 6.08
N THR A 309 -0.55 2.72 5.59
CA THR A 309 0.68 2.42 4.86
C THR A 309 1.82 3.21 5.49
N ILE A 310 2.97 2.53 5.64
CA ILE A 310 4.22 3.18 6.01
C ILE A 310 5.24 2.88 4.93
N LEU A 311 5.69 3.94 4.28
CA LEU A 311 6.62 3.95 3.17
C LEU A 311 8.00 4.38 3.66
N TYR A 312 9.06 3.66 3.27
CA TYR A 312 10.44 3.99 3.61
C TYR A 312 11.25 4.29 2.36
N TYR A 313 12.02 5.37 2.38
CA TYR A 313 13.00 5.64 1.32
C TYR A 313 14.36 5.05 1.73
N LEU A 314 14.83 4.08 0.95
CA LEU A 314 16.08 3.36 1.26
C LEU A 314 17.33 4.00 0.62
N VAL A 315 17.12 4.91 -0.33
CA VAL A 315 18.15 5.64 -1.09
C VAL A 315 17.70 7.07 -1.33
N ASP A 316 18.66 7.97 -1.51
CA ASP A 316 18.40 9.29 -2.08
C ASP A 316 18.20 9.19 -3.59
N THR A 317 17.41 10.10 -4.17
CA THR A 317 17.30 10.25 -5.63
C THR A 317 17.71 11.65 -6.03
N GLU A 318 18.40 11.80 -7.16
CA GLU A 318 18.82 13.13 -7.63
C GLU A 318 17.64 13.91 -8.23
N GLU A 319 16.71 13.20 -8.91
CA GLU A 319 15.51 13.78 -9.53
C GLU A 319 14.34 12.79 -9.49
N GLY A 320 13.12 13.30 -9.35
CA GLY A 320 11.89 12.49 -9.34
C GLY A 320 11.76 11.58 -8.11
N GLY A 321 11.05 10.46 -8.26
CA GLY A 321 10.94 9.41 -7.23
C GLY A 321 10.11 9.76 -5.99
N GLY A 322 9.49 10.94 -5.94
CA GLY A 322 8.64 11.37 -4.85
C GLY A 322 7.31 10.65 -4.79
N THR A 323 6.70 10.67 -3.61
CA THR A 323 5.35 10.15 -3.39
C THR A 323 4.36 11.29 -3.42
N VAL A 324 3.37 11.21 -4.29
CA VAL A 324 2.35 12.25 -4.49
C VAL A 324 1.01 11.80 -3.91
N PHE A 325 0.33 12.74 -3.24
CA PHE A 325 -1.04 12.61 -2.73
C PHE A 325 -1.87 13.68 -3.43
N PRO A 326 -2.44 13.39 -4.61
CA PRO A 326 -2.94 14.42 -5.51
C PRO A 326 -4.14 15.19 -4.97
N MET A 327 -4.91 14.56 -4.09
CA MET A 327 -6.13 15.12 -3.52
C MET A 327 -5.98 15.50 -2.04
N ALA A 328 -4.76 15.46 -1.50
CA ALA A 328 -4.48 15.85 -0.12
C ALA A 328 -4.97 17.28 0.16
N ASP A 329 -5.73 17.44 1.25
CA ASP A 329 -6.31 18.69 1.75
C ASP A 329 -7.21 19.47 0.76
N THR A 330 -7.64 18.82 -0.33
CA THR A 330 -8.59 19.41 -1.28
C THR A 330 -10.00 19.45 -0.71
N THR A 331 -10.81 20.39 -1.19
CA THR A 331 -12.24 20.47 -0.87
C THR A 331 -13.04 19.31 -1.49
N GLU A 332 -14.24 19.05 -0.99
CA GLU A 332 -15.11 18.03 -1.60
C GLU A 332 -15.49 18.44 -3.03
N GLU A 333 -15.71 19.72 -3.29
CA GLU A 333 -16.00 20.25 -4.62
C GLU A 333 -14.84 20.00 -5.60
N GLU A 334 -13.60 20.29 -5.19
CA GLU A 334 -12.40 20.00 -5.99
C GLU A 334 -12.24 18.50 -6.23
N TYR A 335 -12.49 17.67 -5.21
CA TYR A 335 -12.48 16.22 -5.35
C TYR A 335 -13.55 15.74 -6.34
N GLN A 336 -14.80 16.20 -6.23
CA GLN A 336 -15.86 15.82 -7.16
C GLN A 336 -15.57 16.28 -8.58
N GLN A 337 -15.03 17.50 -8.74
CA GLN A 337 -14.60 18.00 -10.04
C GLN A 337 -13.50 17.13 -10.65
N TRP A 338 -12.49 16.75 -9.87
CA TRP A 338 -11.43 15.83 -10.31
C TRP A 338 -11.99 14.43 -10.61
N HIS A 339 -12.86 13.91 -9.75
CA HIS A 339 -13.47 12.59 -9.88
C HIS A 339 -14.29 12.47 -11.17
N LEU A 340 -15.10 13.49 -11.46
CA LEU A 340 -15.97 13.59 -12.64
C LEU A 340 -15.23 14.06 -13.90
N SER A 341 -14.01 14.60 -13.78
CA SER A 341 -13.23 15.01 -14.95
C SER A 341 -12.94 13.81 -15.86
N GLY A 342 -13.47 13.86 -17.08
CA GLY A 342 -13.32 12.81 -18.11
C GLY A 342 -12.11 13.00 -19.01
N GLY A 343 -10.97 13.43 -18.46
CA GLY A 343 -9.74 13.65 -19.24
C GLY A 343 -8.98 12.36 -19.54
N PRO A 344 -8.25 12.27 -20.67
CA PRO A 344 -7.32 11.18 -20.90
C PRO A 344 -6.26 11.17 -19.79
N ASP A 345 -6.22 10.04 -19.08
CA ASP A 345 -5.18 9.69 -18.13
C ASP A 345 -4.99 10.61 -16.91
N LYS A 346 -6.10 10.96 -16.24
CA LYS A 346 -6.09 11.78 -15.00
C LYS A 346 -5.12 11.28 -13.92
N PHE A 347 -4.87 9.96 -13.85
CA PHE A 347 -3.92 9.37 -12.91
C PHE A 347 -2.47 9.66 -13.30
N LYS A 348 -2.12 9.71 -14.59
CA LYS A 348 -0.79 10.15 -15.06
C LYS A 348 -0.50 11.60 -14.80
N GLN A 349 -1.51 12.45 -14.96
CA GLN A 349 -1.35 13.90 -14.79
C GLN A 349 -0.85 14.26 -13.39
N THR A 350 -1.11 13.39 -12.41
CA THR A 350 -0.59 13.54 -11.04
C THR A 350 0.93 13.43 -10.94
N ARG A 351 1.61 12.80 -11.92
CA ARG A 351 3.08 12.73 -12.01
C ARG A 351 3.71 14.07 -12.41
N THR A 352 2.99 14.91 -13.14
CA THR A 352 3.53 16.18 -13.68
C THR A 352 2.99 17.40 -12.95
N CYS A 353 1.72 17.36 -12.53
CA CYS A 353 1.04 18.43 -11.80
C CYS A 353 0.10 17.82 -10.75
N SER A 354 0.53 17.84 -9.49
CA SER A 354 -0.31 17.46 -8.36
C SER A 354 -0.76 18.73 -7.61
N PRO A 355 -2.09 18.98 -7.45
CA PRO A 355 -2.56 20.10 -6.64
C PRO A 355 -2.42 19.85 -5.13
N GLY A 356 -2.21 18.59 -4.72
CA GLY A 356 -2.06 18.20 -3.32
C GLY A 356 -0.61 18.15 -2.85
N LEU A 357 -0.31 17.15 -2.01
CA LEU A 357 0.98 17.00 -1.35
C LEU A 357 1.95 16.19 -2.22
N ALA A 358 3.23 16.59 -2.24
CA ALA A 358 4.33 15.79 -2.77
C ALA A 358 5.42 15.64 -1.70
N VAL A 359 5.83 14.41 -1.43
CA VAL A 359 6.90 14.09 -0.49
C VAL A 359 8.13 13.64 -1.28
N PRO A 360 9.23 14.41 -1.26
CA PRO A 360 10.45 14.01 -1.95
C PRO A 360 11.11 12.84 -1.21
N PRO A 361 11.74 11.91 -1.95
CA PRO A 361 12.45 10.81 -1.36
C PRO A 361 13.73 11.33 -0.71
N LYS A 362 14.03 10.80 0.47
CA LYS A 362 15.28 11.07 1.19
C LYS A 362 15.63 9.83 1.98
N LYS A 363 16.86 9.33 1.84
CA LYS A 363 17.30 8.11 2.52
C LYS A 363 16.95 8.18 4.01
N ARG A 364 16.49 7.05 4.56
CA ARG A 364 16.09 6.85 5.97
C ARG A 364 14.77 7.50 6.39
N LYS A 365 14.15 8.32 5.55
CA LYS A 365 12.83 8.90 5.82
C LYS A 365 11.73 7.83 5.73
N ALA A 366 10.78 7.91 6.66
CA ALA A 366 9.50 7.23 6.58
C ALA A 366 8.36 8.22 6.30
N VAL A 367 7.34 7.79 5.56
CA VAL A 367 6.08 8.50 5.33
C VAL A 367 4.95 7.55 5.72
N MET A 368 4.02 8.03 6.53
CA MET A 368 2.92 7.24 7.08
C MET A 368 1.58 7.92 6.78
N TRP A 369 0.59 7.17 6.32
CA TRP A 369 -0.76 7.67 6.12
C TRP A 369 -1.82 6.60 6.41
N TYR A 370 -3.05 7.04 6.63
CA TYR A 370 -4.20 6.16 6.87
C TYR A 370 -5.04 6.02 5.60
N ASN A 371 -5.33 4.78 5.19
CA ASN A 371 -6.22 4.53 4.05
C ASN A 371 -7.67 4.35 4.50
N HIS A 372 -7.93 4.17 5.80
CA HIS A 372 -9.27 4.03 6.37
C HIS A 372 -9.45 4.92 7.59
N HIS A 373 -10.68 5.41 7.77
CA HIS A 373 -11.12 5.99 9.03
C HIS A 373 -11.18 4.92 10.13
N VAL A 374 -11.24 5.34 11.38
CA VAL A 374 -11.57 4.46 12.52
C VAL A 374 -12.99 4.76 13.01
N ARG A 375 -13.78 3.72 13.27
CA ARG A 375 -15.12 3.82 13.88
C ARG A 375 -15.19 2.93 15.11
N ASP A 376 -15.41 3.51 16.28
CA ASP A 376 -15.51 2.81 17.58
C ASP A 376 -14.29 1.92 17.92
N GLY A 377 -13.13 2.26 17.37
CA GLY A 377 -11.89 1.50 17.54
C GLY A 377 -11.74 0.30 16.58
N TYR A 378 -12.57 0.25 15.54
CA TYR A 378 -12.53 -0.73 14.46
C TYR A 378 -12.27 -0.04 13.12
N LEU A 379 -11.92 -0.84 12.10
CA LEU A 379 -11.71 -0.35 10.75
C LEU A 379 -13.00 0.28 10.23
N GLY A 380 -12.92 1.56 9.87
CA GLY A 380 -13.99 2.32 9.26
C GLY A 380 -13.91 2.33 7.73
N PRO A 381 -14.68 3.22 7.10
CA PRO A 381 -14.69 3.33 5.65
C PRO A 381 -13.34 3.78 5.09
N ARG A 382 -13.07 3.45 3.82
CA ARG A 382 -11.84 3.90 3.14
C ARG A 382 -11.87 5.43 2.95
N HIS A 383 -10.72 6.10 3.11
CA HIS A 383 -10.56 7.48 2.67
C HIS A 383 -10.79 7.57 1.15
N LYS A 384 -11.38 8.70 0.71
CA LYS A 384 -11.69 8.95 -0.70
C LYS A 384 -10.67 9.85 -1.40
N LYS A 385 -9.75 10.45 -0.65
CA LYS A 385 -8.75 11.41 -1.15
C LYS A 385 -7.35 10.89 -0.93
#